data_AF-A0A553A180-F1
#
_entry.id   AF-A0A553A180-F1
#
_cell.length_a   1.000
_cell.length_b   1.000
_cell.length_c   1.000
_cell.angle_alpha   90.00
_cell.angle_beta   90.00
_cell.angle_gamma   90.00
#
_symmetry.space_group_name_H-M   'P 1'
#
loop_
_entity.id
_entity.type
_entity.pdbx_description
1 polymer ?
#
loop_
_entity_poly.entity_id
_entity_poly.type
_entity_poly.pdbx_seq_one_letter_code
_entity_poly.pdbx_strand_id
1 'polypeptide(L)' 'MILDWYDRRILAFVVNQPADRPLPEKECRSWFGITPGAVMRRFGAVVDVYSSAHPPLAQDDQDLLDRAAARRRLAGV' A
#
# COMPACT_ATOMS: atom_id res chain seq x y z
N MET A 1 -8.50 -13.16 -8.97
CA MET A 1 -8.75 -11.70 -8.93
C MET A 1 -7.40 -11.01 -8.86
N ILE A 2 -7.25 -9.83 -9.45
CA ILE A 2 -6.00 -9.06 -9.36
C ILE A 2 -6.28 -7.76 -8.60
N LEU A 3 -5.27 -7.25 -7.91
CA LEU A 3 -5.36 -5.90 -7.36
C LEU A 3 -5.58 -4.90 -8.50
N ASP A 4 -6.38 -3.86 -8.25
CA ASP A 4 -6.41 -2.72 -9.17
C ASP A 4 -4.98 -2.19 -9.37
N TRP A 5 -4.63 -1.86 -10.61
CA TRP A 5 -3.27 -1.48 -10.98
C TRP A 5 -2.76 -0.29 -10.16
N TYR A 6 -3.63 0.65 -9.81
CA TYR A 6 -3.28 1.82 -9.01
C TYR A 6 -3.06 1.44 -7.55
N ASP A 7 -3.95 0.62 -6.99
CA ASP A 7 -3.82 0.11 -5.62
C ASP A 7 -2.56 -0.76 -5.47
N ARG A 8 -2.29 -1.67 -6.42
CA ARG A 8 -1.05 -2.47 -6.48
C ARG A 8 0.19 -1.59 -6.48
N ARG A 9 0.18 -0.51 -7.28
CA ARG A 9 1.31 0.43 -7.37
C ARG A 9 1.51 1.20 -6.06
N ILE A 10 0.43 1.56 -5.36
CA ILE A 10 0.51 2.17 -4.02
C ILE A 10 1.09 1.21 -3.01
N LEU A 11 0.60 -0.04 -2.95
CA LEU A 11 1.14 -1.05 -2.04
C LEU A 11 2.64 -1.26 -2.29
N ALA A 12 3.04 -1.46 -3.56
CA ALA A 12 4.43 -1.66 -3.93
C ALA A 12 5.30 -0.44 -3.58
N PHE A 13 4.82 0.78 -3.80
CA PHE A 13 5.55 1.98 -3.44
C PHE A 13 5.77 2.08 -1.93
N VAL A 14 4.70 1.97 -1.14
CA VAL A 14 4.77 2.13 0.32
C VAL A 14 5.58 1.02 0.97
N VAL A 15 5.46 -0.23 0.51
CA VAL A 15 6.22 -1.38 1.04
C VAL A 15 7.72 -1.24 0.82
N ASN A 16 8.15 -0.62 -0.28
CA ASN A 16 9.57 -0.44 -0.59
C ASN A 16 10.22 0.77 0.10
N GLN A 17 9.44 1.63 0.76
CA GLN A 17 9.98 2.76 1.51
C GLN A 17 10.38 2.34 2.94
N PRO A 18 11.38 2.97 3.57
CA PRO A 18 11.65 2.75 4.99
C PRO A 18 10.43 3.13 5.84
N ALA A 19 10.15 2.37 6.91
CA ALA A 19 9.00 2.65 7.80
C ALA A 19 9.26 3.86 8.72
N ASP A 20 10.52 4.16 8.99
CA ASP A 20 10.96 5.22 9.91
C ASP A 20 10.91 6.63 9.31
N ARG A 21 10.67 6.75 8.00
CA ARG A 21 10.68 8.05 7.31
C ARG A 21 9.36 8.32 6.61
N PRO A 22 8.95 9.60 6.53
CA PRO A 22 7.80 9.98 5.73
C PRO A 22 8.04 9.67 4.25
N LEU A 23 6.96 9.40 3.52
CA LEU A 23 7.05 9.16 2.08
C LEU A 23 7.57 10.42 1.37
N PRO A 24 8.42 10.26 0.32
CA PRO A 24 8.97 11.38 -0.42
C PRO A 24 7.89 12.15 -1.19
N GLU A 25 7.65 13.42 -0.83
CA GLU A 25 6.58 14.25 -1.41
C GLU A 25 6.66 14.34 -2.93
N LYS A 26 7.87 14.51 -3.49
CA LYS A 26 8.10 14.62 -4.93
C LYS A 26 7.61 13.37 -5.68
N GLU A 27 7.92 12.19 -5.17
CA GLU A 27 7.48 10.92 -5.79
C GLU A 27 5.98 10.72 -5.60
N CYS A 28 5.44 11.05 -4.43
CA CYS A 28 3.99 10.99 -4.20
C CYS A 28 3.22 11.83 -5.22
N ARG A 29 3.65 13.07 -5.47
CA ARG A 29 3.02 13.94 -6.46
C ARG A 29 3.26 13.48 -7.89
N SER A 30 4.49 13.10 -8.25
CA SER A 30 4.81 12.70 -9.63
C SER A 30 4.16 11.38 -10.05
N TRP A 31 4.03 10.41 -9.14
CA TRP A 31 3.54 9.07 -9.49
C TRP A 31 2.05 8.88 -9.22
N PHE A 32 1.51 9.58 -8.22
CA PHE A 32 0.13 9.39 -7.76
C PHE A 32 -0.70 10.67 -7.81
N GLY A 33 -0.09 11.83 -8.08
CA GLY A 33 -0.80 13.12 -8.11
C GLY A 33 -1.35 13.57 -6.75
N ILE A 34 -0.96 12.92 -5.66
CA ILE A 34 -1.51 13.14 -4.31
C ILE A 34 -0.40 13.32 -3.27
N THR A 35 -0.75 13.86 -2.12
CA THR A 35 0.20 14.10 -1.02
C THR A 35 0.60 12.79 -0.33
N PRO A 36 1.77 12.72 0.34
CA PRO A 36 2.19 11.58 1.15
C PRO A 36 1.12 11.05 2.10
N GLY A 37 0.41 11.94 2.80
CA GLY A 37 -0.66 11.56 3.72
C GLY A 37 -1.88 10.95 3.02
N ALA A 38 -2.19 11.40 1.80
CA ALA A 38 -3.24 10.79 0.98
C ALA A 38 -2.82 9.41 0.46
N VAL A 39 -1.54 9.23 0.09
CA VAL A 39 -0.98 7.92 -0.29
C VAL A 39 -1.10 6.94 0.88
N MET A 40 -0.69 7.33 2.09
CA MET A 40 -0.80 6.48 3.28
C MET A 40 -2.25 6.15 3.65
N ARG A 41 -3.17 7.11 3.51
CA ARG A 41 -4.62 6.84 3.69
C ARG A 41 -5.14 5.81 2.71
N ARG A 42 -4.79 5.94 1.43
CA ARG A 42 -5.18 5.00 0.38
C ARG A 42 -4.57 3.62 0.64
N PHE A 43 -3.29 3.57 0.99
CA PHE A 43 -2.60 2.34 1.39
C PHE A 43 -3.34 1.62 2.54
N GLY A 44 -3.69 2.35 3.60
CA GLY A 44 -4.44 1.79 4.73
C GLY A 44 -5.79 1.22 4.29
N ALA A 45 -6.55 1.98 3.51
CA ALA A 45 -7.85 1.54 3.01
C ALA A 45 -7.78 0.28 2.14
N VAL A 46 -6.77 0.18 1.25
CA VAL A 46 -6.55 -1.01 0.43
C VAL A 46 -6.24 -2.21 1.31
N VAL A 47 -5.25 -2.09 2.21
CA VAL A 47 -4.90 -3.18 3.13
C VAL A 47 -6.13 -3.64 3.92
N ASP A 48 -6.95 -2.72 4.40
CA ASP A 48 -8.19 -3.00 5.14
C ASP A 48 -9.20 -3.80 4.32
N VAL A 49 -9.57 -3.29 3.13
CA VAL A 49 -10.56 -3.92 2.24
C VAL A 49 -10.15 -5.33 1.87
N TYR A 50 -8.90 -5.53 1.44
CA TYR A 50 -8.45 -6.85 0.98
C TYR A 50 -8.20 -7.81 2.15
N SER A 51 -7.81 -7.30 3.33
CA SER A 51 -7.69 -8.12 4.54
C SER A 51 -9.05 -8.50 5.13
N SER A 52 -10.11 -7.72 4.93
CA SER A 52 -11.45 -8.07 5.39
C SER A 52 -12.22 -8.94 4.39
N ALA A 53 -12.04 -8.71 3.09
CA ALA A 53 -12.76 -9.44 2.06
C ALA A 53 -12.16 -10.81 1.72
N HIS A 54 -10.87 -11.05 2.05
CA HIS A 54 -10.14 -12.28 1.71
C HIS A 54 -10.38 -12.80 0.27
N PRO A 55 -10.33 -11.94 -0.76
CA PRO A 55 -10.59 -12.40 -2.12
C PRO A 55 -9.45 -13.32 -2.61
N PRO A 56 -9.74 -14.29 -3.51
CA PRO A 56 -8.70 -15.10 -4.13
C PRO A 56 -7.84 -14.25 -5.07
N LEU A 57 -6.74 -13.74 -4.54
CA LEU A 57 -5.73 -12.97 -5.28
C LEU A 57 -4.71 -13.90 -5.95
N ALA A 58 -4.10 -13.41 -7.02
CA ALA A 58 -2.90 -14.04 -7.56
C ALA A 58 -1.79 -14.07 -6.51
N GLN A 59 -0.92 -15.08 -6.54
CA GLN A 59 0.13 -15.29 -5.53
C GLN A 59 1.02 -14.04 -5.31
N ASP A 60 1.39 -13.35 -6.39
CA ASP A 60 2.18 -12.12 -6.35
C ASP A 60 1.44 -10.97 -5.61
N ASP A 61 0.15 -10.82 -5.88
CA ASP A 61 -0.67 -9.78 -5.25
C ASP A 61 -0.93 -10.12 -3.77
N GLN A 62 -1.04 -11.41 -3.46
CA GLN A 62 -1.19 -11.90 -2.09
C GLN A 62 0.09 -11.68 -1.26
N ASP A 63 1.27 -11.93 -1.82
CA ASP A 63 2.56 -11.65 -1.16
C ASP A 63 2.73 -10.15 -0.88
N LEU A 64 2.42 -9.32 -1.88
CA LEU A 64 2.47 -7.87 -1.73
C LEU A 64 1.52 -7.37 -0.64
N LEU A 65 0.31 -7.93 -0.57
CA LEU A 65 -0.66 -7.61 0.46
C LEU A 65 -0.20 -8.03 1.85
N ASP A 66 0.40 -9.21 2.00
CA ASP A 66 0.93 -9.69 3.27
C ASP A 66 2.05 -8.78 3.80
N ARG A 67 3.00 -8.40 2.91
CA ARG A 67 4.06 -7.44 3.23
C ARG A 67 3.51 -6.07 3.60
N ALA A 68 2.46 -5.62 2.92
CA ALA A 68 1.77 -4.37 3.24
C ALA A 68 1.07 -4.43 4.60
N ALA A 69 0.41 -5.55 4.92
CA ALA A 69 -0.23 -5.76 6.22
C ALA A 69 0.82 -5.81 7.35
N ALA A 70 1.93 -6.51 7.15
CA ALA A 70 3.05 -6.53 8.09
C ALA A 70 3.61 -5.13 8.34
N ARG A 71 3.81 -4.33 7.27
CA ARG A 71 4.24 -2.93 7.39
C ARG A 71 3.24 -2.10 8.20
N ARG A 72 1.93 -2.24 7.95
CA ARG A 72 0.89 -1.50 8.70
C ARG A 72 0.97 -1.81 10.19
N ARG A 73 1.15 -3.09 10.56
CA ARG A 73 1.30 -3.52 11.97
C ARG A 73 2.54 -2.91 12.63
N LEU A 74 3.67 -2.84 11.91
CA LEU A 74 4.91 -2.26 12.42
C LEU A 74 4.86 -0.74 12.57
N ALA A 75 4.05 -0.07 11.74
CA ALA A 75 3.90 1.39 11.77
C ALA A 75 2.97 1.90 12.89
N GLY A 76 2.30 1.02 13.65
CA GLY A 76 1.52 1.40 14.83
C GLY A 76 0.36 2.37 14.56
N VAL A 77 -0.31 2.24 13.40
CA VAL A 77 -1.55 2.98 13.06
C VAL A 77 -2.75 2.05 13.10
#